data_AF-A0A7C7VXX0-F1
#
_entry.id   AF-A0A7C7VXX0-F1
#
_cell.length_a   1.000
_cell.length_b   1.000
_cell.length_c   1.000
_cell.angle_alpha   90.00
_cell.angle_beta   90.00
_cell.angle_gamma   90.00
#
_symmetry.space_group_name_H-M   'P 1'
#
loop_
_entity.id
_entity.type
_entity.pdbx_description
1 polymer ?
#
loop_
_entity_poly.entity_id
_entity_poly.type
_entity_poly.pdbx_seq_one_letter_code
_entity_poly.pdbx_strand_id
1 'polypeptide(L)'
;RLALKKNFRPLGYPIIAFPGEGASDGIEEAQLAAQHIAKYAGFVVLDTFTPASAYALLTWRTNVYTNPQEPIKVQPGIYEINDPAPESPVMVTTNFSITYFSVANEVDGSGLPGWLLVADAEGMSVLTAWAAGKFDAERIAKTVKTTGIEGKIAHHQLIIPGHVAVLLGELEEELPGWEILVGPREAVDLPGFLKLWSTA
;
A
#
# COMPACT_ATOMS: atom_id res chain seq x y z
N ARG A 1 -0.96 -18.33 -27.95
CA ARG A 1 -1.88 -19.49 -27.71
C ARG A 1 -1.39 -20.79 -28.35
N LEU A 2 -1.06 -20.81 -29.66
CA LEU A 2 -0.60 -22.03 -30.35
C LEU A 2 0.64 -22.67 -29.70
N ALA A 3 1.61 -21.87 -29.27
CA ALA A 3 2.78 -22.35 -28.52
C ALA A 3 2.38 -23.16 -27.27
N LEU A 4 1.51 -22.62 -26.42
CA LEU A 4 1.10 -23.27 -25.17
C LEU A 4 0.15 -24.46 -25.39
N LYS A 5 -0.86 -24.31 -26.24
CA LYS A 5 -1.95 -25.31 -26.37
C LYS A 5 -1.68 -26.41 -27.39
N LYS A 6 -0.79 -26.17 -28.36
CA LYS A 6 -0.51 -27.09 -29.48
C LYS A 6 0.97 -27.42 -29.63
N ASN A 7 1.83 -26.93 -28.72
CA ASN A 7 3.28 -27.09 -28.78
C ASN A 7 3.87 -26.69 -30.15
N PHE A 8 3.28 -25.66 -30.78
CA PHE A 8 3.69 -25.21 -32.10
C PHE A 8 5.00 -24.42 -32.00
N ARG A 9 6.12 -25.14 -32.12
CA ARG A 9 7.48 -24.64 -31.91
C ARG A 9 7.82 -23.35 -32.67
N PRO A 10 7.38 -23.12 -33.93
CA PRO A 10 7.72 -21.88 -34.64
C PRO A 10 7.23 -20.59 -33.95
N LEU A 11 6.20 -20.66 -33.10
CA LEU A 11 5.69 -19.53 -32.32
C LEU A 11 6.07 -19.60 -30.83
N GLY A 12 7.06 -20.43 -30.47
CA GLY A 12 7.53 -20.63 -29.09
C GLY A 12 8.47 -19.55 -28.57
N TYR A 13 8.40 -18.33 -29.11
CA TYR A 13 9.32 -17.24 -28.84
C TYR A 13 8.58 -15.99 -28.34
N PRO A 14 9.25 -15.06 -27.63
CA PRO A 14 8.67 -13.78 -27.27
C PRO A 14 8.22 -12.96 -28.49
N ILE A 15 7.22 -12.10 -28.28
CA ILE A 15 6.66 -11.22 -29.33
C ILE A 15 7.18 -9.79 -29.11
N ILE A 16 7.62 -9.12 -30.18
CA ILE A 16 7.87 -7.68 -30.20
C ILE A 16 6.67 -6.96 -30.82
N ALA A 17 6.29 -5.81 -30.27
CA ALA A 17 5.17 -5.00 -30.73
C ALA A 17 5.58 -3.53 -30.89
N PHE A 18 5.01 -2.87 -31.91
CA PHE A 18 5.24 -1.47 -32.28
C PHE A 18 3.89 -0.72 -32.30
N PRO A 19 3.33 -0.35 -31.13
CA PRO A 19 2.04 0.33 -31.03
C PRO A 19 1.95 1.63 -31.83
N GLY A 20 3.06 2.35 -32.05
CA GLY A 20 3.09 3.58 -32.84
C GLY A 20 2.63 3.41 -34.29
N GLU A 21 2.82 2.22 -34.88
CA GLU A 21 2.36 1.92 -36.26
C GLU A 21 0.82 1.92 -36.40
N GLY A 22 0.09 1.76 -35.29
CA GLY A 22 -1.36 1.70 -35.26
C GLY A 22 -2.03 2.88 -34.57
N ALA A 23 -1.26 3.89 -34.12
CA ALA A 23 -1.76 4.99 -33.32
C ALA A 23 -1.88 6.29 -34.14
N SER A 24 -2.94 7.06 -33.89
CA SER A 24 -3.13 8.40 -34.46
C SER A 24 -2.43 9.50 -33.65
N ASP A 25 -2.20 9.27 -32.36
CA ASP A 25 -1.48 10.17 -31.45
C ASP A 25 -0.77 9.40 -30.31
N GLY A 26 -0.03 10.13 -29.47
CA GLY A 26 0.72 9.54 -28.36
C GLY A 26 -0.14 8.98 -27.22
N ILE A 27 -1.42 9.38 -27.12
CA ILE A 27 -2.35 8.82 -26.13
C ILE A 27 -2.83 7.45 -26.61
N GLU A 28 -3.24 7.35 -27.88
CA GLU A 28 -3.64 6.10 -28.50
C GLU A 28 -2.47 5.10 -28.54
N GLU A 29 -1.25 5.58 -28.80
CA GLU A 29 -0.04 4.76 -28.72
C GLU A 29 0.13 4.14 -27.33
N ALA A 30 -0.03 4.93 -26.26
CA ALA A 30 0.04 4.42 -24.89
C ALA A 30 -1.08 3.42 -24.59
N GLN A 31 -2.29 3.63 -25.12
CA GLN A 31 -3.40 2.68 -24.96
C GLN A 31 -3.10 1.34 -25.65
N LEU A 32 -2.59 1.37 -26.89
CA LEU A 32 -2.19 0.16 -27.63
C LEU A 32 -1.02 -0.54 -26.93
N ALA A 33 -0.04 0.21 -26.42
CA ALA A 33 1.04 -0.33 -25.61
C ALA A 33 0.52 -1.07 -24.37
N ALA A 34 -0.44 -0.48 -23.64
CA ALA A 34 -1.09 -1.13 -22.51
C ALA A 34 -1.79 -2.43 -22.90
N GLN A 35 -2.45 -2.47 -24.06
CA GLN A 35 -3.03 -3.70 -24.59
C GLN A 35 -1.97 -4.76 -24.89
N HIS A 36 -0.86 -4.38 -25.53
CA HIS A 36 0.24 -5.30 -25.82
C HIS A 36 0.86 -5.89 -24.55
N ILE A 37 1.07 -5.07 -23.52
CA ILE A 37 1.51 -5.51 -22.18
C ILE A 37 0.56 -6.57 -21.62
N ALA A 38 -0.75 -6.33 -21.69
CA ALA A 38 -1.78 -7.24 -21.19
C ALA A 38 -1.96 -8.50 -22.06
N LYS A 39 -1.51 -8.45 -23.32
CA LYS A 39 -1.72 -9.48 -24.34
C LYS A 39 -0.41 -10.06 -24.86
N TYR A 40 0.45 -10.48 -23.92
CA TYR A 40 1.57 -11.39 -24.14
C TYR A 40 2.74 -10.84 -24.98
N ALA A 41 2.79 -9.53 -25.26
CA ALA A 41 4.00 -8.95 -25.86
C ALA A 41 5.17 -9.07 -24.88
N GLY A 42 6.31 -9.58 -25.36
CA GLY A 42 7.55 -9.65 -24.59
C GLY A 42 8.35 -8.35 -24.66
N PHE A 43 8.27 -7.65 -25.80
CA PHE A 43 8.86 -6.33 -26.01
C PHE A 43 7.82 -5.38 -26.61
N VAL A 44 7.79 -4.14 -26.14
CA VAL A 44 6.96 -3.06 -26.68
C VAL A 44 7.87 -1.87 -26.95
N VAL A 45 7.90 -1.41 -28.19
CA VAL A 45 8.71 -0.26 -28.63
C VAL A 45 7.78 0.92 -28.86
N LEU A 46 8.06 2.03 -28.18
CA LEU A 46 7.29 3.27 -28.31
C LEU A 46 8.05 4.25 -29.19
N ASP A 47 7.33 4.90 -30.11
CA ASP A 47 7.78 6.03 -30.91
C ASP A 47 7.79 7.30 -30.05
N THR A 48 6.78 7.47 -29.18
CA THR A 48 6.70 8.60 -28.26
C THR A 48 6.84 8.17 -26.80
N PHE A 49 7.80 8.76 -26.10
CA PHE A 49 8.06 8.48 -24.69
C PHE A 49 7.96 9.75 -23.84
N THR A 50 6.93 9.84 -23.00
CA THR A 50 6.76 10.96 -22.05
C THR A 50 6.80 10.43 -20.61
N PRO A 51 7.18 11.24 -19.61
CA PRO A 51 7.12 10.81 -18.21
C PRO A 51 5.72 10.33 -17.78
N ALA A 52 4.66 10.98 -18.28
CA ALA A 52 3.29 10.61 -17.99
C ALA A 52 2.91 9.23 -18.57
N SER A 53 3.20 8.99 -19.86
CA SER A 53 2.93 7.69 -20.50
C SER A 53 3.80 6.57 -19.91
N ALA A 54 5.07 6.87 -19.62
CA ALA A 54 5.99 5.94 -18.98
C ALA A 54 5.48 5.49 -17.60
N TYR A 55 5.08 6.43 -16.75
CA TYR A 55 4.56 6.13 -15.41
C TYR A 55 3.31 5.24 -15.49
N ALA A 56 2.36 5.59 -16.35
CA ALA A 56 1.14 4.81 -16.54
C ALA A 56 1.43 3.38 -17.03
N LEU A 57 2.29 3.22 -18.05
CA LEU A 57 2.62 1.92 -18.64
C LEU A 57 3.43 1.03 -17.69
N LEU A 58 4.38 1.61 -16.96
CA LEU A 58 5.17 0.88 -15.96
C LEU A 58 4.29 0.41 -14.80
N THR A 59 3.39 1.27 -14.31
CA THR A 59 2.40 0.90 -13.28
C THR A 59 1.49 -0.23 -13.78
N TRP A 60 0.95 -0.11 -14.98
CA TRP A 60 0.12 -1.14 -15.60
C TRP A 60 0.86 -2.48 -15.73
N ARG A 61 2.10 -2.46 -16.23
CA ARG A 61 2.94 -3.65 -16.34
C ARG A 61 3.16 -4.29 -14.97
N THR A 62 3.52 -3.52 -13.95
CA THR A 62 3.73 -4.05 -12.59
C THR A 62 2.45 -4.72 -12.08
N ASN A 63 1.29 -4.10 -12.27
CA ASN A 63 0.00 -4.66 -11.86
C ASN A 63 -0.32 -5.98 -12.58
N VAL A 64 -0.18 -6.05 -13.90
CA VAL A 64 -0.47 -7.26 -14.70
C VAL A 64 0.46 -8.43 -14.35
N TYR A 65 1.74 -8.15 -14.09
CA TYR A 65 2.76 -9.18 -13.84
C TYR A 65 2.99 -9.48 -12.35
N THR A 66 2.19 -8.90 -11.45
CA THR A 66 2.22 -9.24 -10.03
C THR A 66 1.72 -10.68 -9.84
N ASN A 67 2.39 -11.46 -8.99
CA ASN A 67 1.96 -12.82 -8.65
C ASN A 67 0.56 -12.74 -7.99
N PRO A 68 -0.51 -13.26 -8.62
CA PRO A 68 -1.85 -13.11 -8.07
C PRO A 68 -2.09 -13.96 -6.80
N GLN A 69 -1.19 -14.91 -6.49
CA GLN A 69 -1.32 -15.78 -5.31
C GLN A 69 -0.62 -15.20 -4.08
N GLU A 70 0.30 -14.26 -4.27
CA GLU A 70 1.11 -13.69 -3.19
C GLU A 70 0.91 -12.17 -3.17
N PRO A 71 0.15 -11.64 -2.19
CA PRO A 71 0.06 -10.20 -1.99
C PRO A 71 1.46 -9.63 -1.76
N ILE A 72 1.75 -8.46 -2.36
CA ILE A 72 2.97 -7.73 -2.04
C ILE A 72 2.83 -7.21 -0.61
N LYS A 73 3.75 -7.63 0.26
CA LYS A 73 3.70 -7.30 1.70
C LYS A 73 4.88 -6.43 2.08
N VAL A 74 4.63 -5.54 3.02
CA VAL A 74 5.67 -4.80 3.74
C VAL A 74 6.04 -5.61 4.98
N GLN A 75 7.28 -5.51 5.44
CA GLN A 75 7.69 -6.23 6.65
C GLN A 75 6.95 -5.64 7.86
N PRO A 76 6.25 -6.44 8.68
CA PRO A 76 5.64 -5.96 9.91
C PRO A 76 6.68 -5.36 10.85
N GLY A 77 6.36 -4.24 11.51
CA GLY A 77 7.32 -3.51 12.33
C GLY A 77 6.96 -2.04 12.55
N ILE A 78 7.96 -1.27 13.00
CA ILE A 78 7.87 0.18 13.16
C ILE A 78 8.55 0.84 11.97
N TYR A 79 7.88 1.80 11.37
CA TYR A 79 8.43 2.67 10.34
C TYR A 79 8.47 4.11 10.84
N GLU A 80 9.62 4.74 10.63
CA GLU A 80 9.90 6.13 10.98
C GLU A 80 9.62 6.99 9.74
N ILE A 81 8.72 7.97 9.87
CA ILE A 81 8.37 8.89 8.78
C ILE A 81 8.69 10.31 9.25
N ASN A 82 9.46 11.05 8.45
CA ASN A 82 9.87 12.43 8.72
C ASN A 82 10.54 12.64 10.11
N ASP A 83 11.49 11.78 10.48
CA ASP A 83 12.30 11.87 11.70
C ASP A 83 11.46 12.05 13.00
N PRO A 84 10.64 11.05 13.37
CA PRO A 84 9.71 11.19 14.48
C PRO A 84 10.41 11.28 15.83
N ALA A 85 9.87 12.15 16.68
CA ALA A 85 10.29 12.35 18.07
C ALA A 85 9.40 11.55 19.05
N PRO A 86 9.78 11.46 20.34
CA PRO A 86 8.97 10.76 21.34
C PRO A 86 7.53 11.28 21.50
N GLU A 87 7.31 12.55 21.19
CA GLU A 87 5.99 13.21 21.20
C GLU A 87 5.22 13.07 19.87
N SER A 88 5.79 12.42 18.87
CA SER A 88 5.18 12.28 17.54
C SER A 88 4.05 11.25 17.53
N PRO A 89 3.02 11.44 16.68
CA PRO A 89 1.86 10.56 16.62
C PRO A 89 2.23 9.12 16.26
N VAL A 90 1.52 8.17 16.86
CA VAL A 90 1.64 6.73 16.55
C VAL A 90 0.38 6.27 15.84
N MET A 91 0.55 5.72 14.64
CA MET A 91 -0.53 5.21 13.79
C MET A 91 -0.34 3.71 13.57
N VAL A 92 -1.43 2.96 13.38
CA VAL A 92 -1.37 1.55 12.97
C VAL A 92 -2.03 1.33 11.61
N THR A 93 -1.42 0.46 10.80
CA THR A 93 -1.96 0.00 9.52
C THR A 93 -1.62 -1.49 9.30
N THR A 94 -2.05 -2.06 8.17
CA THR A 94 -1.74 -3.44 7.80
C THR A 94 -0.49 -3.55 6.94
N ASN A 95 0.07 -4.75 6.85
CA ASN A 95 1.24 -5.04 6.02
C ASN A 95 0.95 -5.26 4.52
N PHE A 96 -0.25 -4.93 4.03
CA PHE A 96 -0.50 -4.91 2.58
C PHE A 96 0.17 -3.69 1.94
N SER A 97 1.00 -3.89 0.92
CA SER A 97 1.86 -2.82 0.39
C SER A 97 1.09 -1.58 -0.06
N ILE A 98 -0.06 -1.76 -0.74
CA ILE A 98 -0.86 -0.63 -1.21
C ILE A 98 -1.39 0.17 -0.02
N THR A 99 -1.93 -0.51 1.01
CA THR A 99 -2.41 0.13 2.24
C THR A 99 -1.28 0.85 2.97
N TYR A 100 -0.12 0.21 3.13
CA TYR A 100 1.06 0.83 3.73
C TYR A 100 1.47 2.10 2.99
N PHE A 101 1.69 2.03 1.67
CA PHE A 101 2.15 3.19 0.90
C PHE A 101 1.09 4.28 0.80
N SER A 102 -0.21 3.94 0.81
CA SER A 102 -1.28 4.93 0.91
C SER A 102 -1.21 5.74 2.21
N VAL A 103 -0.83 5.14 3.33
CA VAL A 103 -0.67 5.87 4.60
C VAL A 103 0.67 6.58 4.65
N ALA A 104 1.76 5.86 4.35
CA ALA A 104 3.12 6.37 4.48
C ALA A 104 3.37 7.58 3.58
N ASN A 105 2.89 7.56 2.33
CA ASN A 105 3.10 8.66 1.38
C ASN A 105 2.33 9.94 1.78
N GLU A 106 1.15 9.80 2.39
CA GLU A 106 0.37 10.95 2.84
C GLU A 106 1.03 11.62 4.06
N VAL A 107 1.55 10.82 5.00
CA VAL A 107 2.33 11.35 6.13
C VAL A 107 3.63 11.97 5.64
N ASP A 108 4.40 11.26 4.81
CA ASP A 108 5.66 11.74 4.23
C ASP A 108 5.46 13.05 3.46
N GLY A 109 4.54 13.06 2.49
CA GLY A 109 4.22 14.21 1.65
C GLY A 109 3.64 15.41 2.42
N SER A 110 3.11 15.20 3.62
CA SER A 110 2.66 16.29 4.49
C SER A 110 3.81 16.99 5.23
N GLY A 111 4.99 16.36 5.31
CA GLY A 111 6.13 16.81 6.10
C GLY A 111 5.94 16.66 7.62
N LEU A 112 4.87 16.00 8.08
CA LEU A 112 4.62 15.77 9.50
C LEU A 112 5.38 14.52 9.98
N PRO A 113 6.02 14.56 11.17
CA PRO A 113 6.64 13.38 11.78
C PRO A 113 5.58 12.39 12.24
N GLY A 114 5.89 11.09 12.15
CA GLY A 114 5.01 10.06 12.69
C GLY A 114 5.63 8.67 12.76
N TRP A 115 5.18 7.90 13.75
CA TRP A 115 5.47 6.49 13.89
C TRP A 115 4.36 5.68 13.21
N LEU A 116 4.71 4.83 12.25
CA LEU A 116 3.76 3.93 11.59
C LEU A 116 4.03 2.48 12.00
N LEU A 117 3.12 1.93 12.80
CA LEU A 117 3.08 0.52 13.16
C LEU A 117 2.41 -0.28 12.04
N VAL A 118 3.16 -1.22 11.48
CA VAL A 118 2.66 -2.12 10.44
C VAL A 118 2.38 -3.48 11.08
N ALA A 119 1.09 -3.75 11.30
CA ALA A 119 0.65 -5.04 11.81
C ALA A 119 0.71 -6.10 10.71
N ASP A 120 1.14 -7.31 11.07
CA ASP A 120 0.98 -8.44 10.17
C ASP A 120 -0.51 -8.73 9.99
N ALA A 121 -0.99 -8.66 8.76
CA ALA A 121 -2.35 -9.00 8.37
C ALA A 121 -2.34 -9.94 7.16
N GLU A 122 -1.27 -10.73 7.03
CA GLU A 122 -1.05 -11.66 5.92
C GLU A 122 -1.08 -10.97 4.53
N GLY A 123 -0.80 -9.67 4.46
CA GLY A 123 -0.83 -8.89 3.22
C GLY A 123 -2.23 -8.49 2.77
N MET A 124 -3.22 -8.48 3.67
CA MET A 124 -4.57 -8.00 3.40
C MET A 124 -4.74 -6.52 3.74
N SER A 125 -5.62 -5.82 3.01
CA SER A 125 -6.01 -4.43 3.32
C SER A 125 -6.76 -4.37 4.67
N VAL A 126 -6.89 -3.17 5.25
CA VAL A 126 -7.56 -2.96 6.56
C VAL A 126 -8.91 -3.68 6.65
N LEU A 127 -9.84 -3.39 5.74
CA LEU A 127 -11.19 -3.96 5.79
C LEU A 127 -11.23 -5.45 5.48
N THR A 128 -10.39 -5.92 4.55
CA THR A 128 -10.31 -7.35 4.23
C THR A 128 -9.75 -8.14 5.42
N ALA A 129 -8.70 -7.62 6.05
CA ALA A 129 -8.08 -8.24 7.21
C ALA A 129 -9.01 -8.24 8.43
N TRP A 130 -9.68 -7.12 8.70
CA TRP A 130 -10.66 -7.02 9.78
C TRP A 130 -11.80 -8.03 9.59
N ALA A 131 -12.40 -8.08 8.40
CA ALA A 131 -13.47 -9.04 8.09
C ALA A 131 -13.00 -10.51 8.19
N ALA A 132 -11.72 -10.78 7.97
CA ALA A 132 -11.12 -12.11 8.08
C ALA A 132 -10.62 -12.46 9.50
N GLY A 133 -10.76 -11.56 10.49
CA GLY A 133 -10.20 -11.75 11.84
C GLY A 133 -8.66 -11.78 11.85
N LYS A 134 -8.03 -11.05 10.93
CA LYS A 134 -6.56 -10.92 10.80
C LYS A 134 -6.06 -9.52 11.12
N PHE A 135 -6.97 -8.62 11.49
CA PHE A 135 -6.68 -7.27 11.98
C PHE A 135 -7.76 -6.88 13.01
N ASP A 136 -7.66 -7.51 14.18
CA ASP A 136 -8.50 -7.31 15.37
C ASP A 136 -7.71 -6.62 16.50
N ALA A 137 -8.38 -6.40 17.63
CA ALA A 137 -7.77 -5.72 18.77
C ALA A 137 -6.54 -6.46 19.32
N GLU A 138 -6.61 -7.80 19.45
CA GLU A 138 -5.50 -8.63 19.93
C GLU A 138 -4.26 -8.48 19.04
N ARG A 139 -4.41 -8.55 17.70
CA ARG A 139 -3.27 -8.41 16.77
C ARG A 139 -2.66 -7.02 16.79
N ILE A 140 -3.49 -5.98 16.87
CA ILE A 140 -3.00 -4.60 16.97
C ILE A 140 -2.27 -4.40 18.31
N ALA A 141 -2.85 -4.83 19.42
CA ALA A 141 -2.23 -4.75 20.75
C ALA A 141 -0.91 -5.53 20.82
N LYS A 142 -0.87 -6.73 20.24
CA LYS A 142 0.36 -7.49 20.06
C LYS A 142 1.39 -6.73 19.25
N THR A 143 0.99 -6.05 18.18
CA THR A 143 1.89 -5.22 17.36
C THR A 143 2.51 -4.11 18.21
N VAL A 144 1.72 -3.38 19.00
CA VAL A 144 2.22 -2.38 19.95
C VAL A 144 3.25 -2.98 20.92
N LYS A 145 2.89 -4.07 21.62
CA LYS A 145 3.72 -4.69 22.66
C LYS A 145 5.02 -5.32 22.13
N THR A 146 5.01 -5.84 20.90
CA THR A 146 6.15 -6.60 20.34
C THR A 146 7.10 -5.76 19.49
N THR A 147 6.65 -4.60 19.01
CA THR A 147 7.48 -3.74 18.16
C THR A 147 8.45 -2.87 18.95
N GLY A 148 8.22 -2.68 20.25
CA GLY A 148 9.05 -1.83 21.12
C GLY A 148 8.76 -0.34 21.02
N ILE A 149 7.60 0.03 20.45
CA ILE A 149 7.19 1.45 20.30
C ILE A 149 7.07 2.16 21.65
N GLU A 150 6.66 1.45 22.71
CA GLU A 150 6.57 1.96 24.08
C GLU A 150 7.88 2.56 24.59
N GLY A 151 9.02 2.06 24.13
CA GLY A 151 10.34 2.61 24.51
C GLY A 151 10.77 3.83 23.69
N LYS A 152 10.02 4.19 22.63
CA LYS A 152 10.34 5.29 21.71
C LYS A 152 9.46 6.52 21.89
N ILE A 153 8.29 6.38 22.51
CA ILE A 153 7.30 7.45 22.66
C ILE A 153 7.17 7.92 24.12
N ALA A 154 6.72 9.15 24.33
CA ALA A 154 6.50 9.77 25.63
C ALA A 154 5.02 9.73 26.07
N HIS A 155 4.13 9.24 25.22
CA HIS A 155 2.69 9.15 25.44
C HIS A 155 2.20 7.72 25.14
N HIS A 156 0.97 7.39 25.52
CA HIS A 156 0.33 6.11 25.19
C HIS A 156 -0.93 6.40 24.37
N GLN A 157 -0.76 6.90 23.15
CA GLN A 157 -1.89 7.16 22.23
C GLN A 157 -1.65 6.42 20.93
N LEU A 158 -2.68 5.73 20.42
CA LEU A 158 -2.63 4.99 19.15
C LEU A 158 -3.75 5.42 18.22
N ILE A 159 -3.40 5.85 17.01
CA ILE A 159 -4.36 6.21 15.97
C ILE A 159 -4.67 4.97 15.11
N ILE A 160 -5.93 4.54 15.12
CA ILE A 160 -6.43 3.44 14.29
C ILE A 160 -7.13 3.95 13.03
N PRO A 161 -7.18 3.16 11.93
CA PRO A 161 -7.93 3.54 10.74
C PRO A 161 -9.43 3.72 11.04
N GLY A 162 -10.05 4.76 10.51
CA GLY A 162 -11.46 5.09 10.81
C GLY A 162 -12.47 4.01 10.39
N HIS A 163 -12.08 3.12 9.48
CA HIS A 163 -12.88 1.96 9.07
C HIS A 163 -13.01 0.87 10.13
N VAL A 164 -12.11 0.84 11.11
CA VAL A 164 -12.10 -0.14 12.21
C VAL A 164 -12.36 0.52 13.57
N ALA A 165 -13.04 1.68 13.58
CA ALA A 165 -13.43 2.41 14.79
C ALA A 165 -14.18 1.54 15.81
N VAL A 166 -14.86 0.49 15.36
CA VAL A 166 -15.55 -0.49 16.21
C VAL A 166 -14.61 -1.25 17.15
N LEU A 167 -13.31 -1.31 16.84
CA LEU A 167 -12.31 -1.98 17.68
C LEU A 167 -11.86 -1.13 18.89
N LEU A 168 -12.29 0.13 19.00
CA LEU A 168 -11.78 1.07 20.01
C LEU A 168 -11.88 0.52 21.44
N GLY A 169 -13.06 0.05 21.85
CA GLY A 169 -13.27 -0.43 23.21
C GLY A 169 -12.45 -1.69 23.53
N GLU A 170 -12.43 -2.65 22.60
CA GLU A 170 -11.65 -3.88 22.76
C GLU A 170 -10.13 -3.60 22.78
N LEU A 171 -9.67 -2.59 22.02
CA LEU A 171 -8.29 -2.13 22.05
C LEU A 171 -7.90 -1.46 23.37
N GLU A 172 -8.79 -0.65 23.96
CA GLU A 172 -8.56 -0.06 25.28
C GLU A 172 -8.48 -1.13 26.38
N GLU A 173 -9.24 -2.22 26.24
CA GLU A 173 -9.14 -3.38 27.14
C GLU A 173 -7.82 -4.14 26.96
N GLU A 174 -7.38 -4.36 25.71
CA GLU A 174 -6.13 -5.06 25.38
C GLU A 174 -4.85 -4.25 25.64
N LEU A 175 -4.96 -2.92 25.63
CA LEU A 175 -3.89 -1.96 25.92
C LEU A 175 -4.27 -1.04 27.09
N PRO A 176 -4.32 -1.54 28.33
CA PRO A 176 -4.65 -0.71 29.49
C PRO A 176 -3.71 0.49 29.62
N GLY A 177 -4.28 1.68 29.74
CA GLY A 177 -3.53 2.94 29.85
C GLY A 177 -3.18 3.58 28.51
N TRP A 178 -3.51 2.95 27.39
CA TRP A 178 -3.47 3.59 26.08
C TRP A 178 -4.80 4.28 25.75
N GLU A 179 -4.72 5.46 25.15
CA GLU A 179 -5.84 6.14 24.52
C GLU A 179 -5.89 5.77 23.03
N ILE A 180 -7.03 5.24 22.58
CA ILE A 180 -7.22 4.82 21.19
C ILE A 180 -7.97 5.90 20.44
N LEU A 181 -7.32 6.50 19.44
CA LEU A 181 -7.86 7.57 18.63
C LEU A 181 -8.35 7.02 17.28
N VAL A 182 -9.57 7.39 16.90
CA VAL A 182 -10.11 7.03 15.59
C VAL A 182 -9.63 8.05 14.55
N GLY A 183 -8.71 7.63 13.70
CA GLY A 183 -8.26 8.41 12.56
C GLY A 183 -9.30 8.48 11.43
N PRO A 184 -8.97 9.15 10.31
CA PRO A 184 -9.87 9.21 9.16
C PRO A 184 -10.04 7.84 8.50
N ARG A 185 -11.09 7.73 7.68
CA ARG A 185 -11.36 6.53 6.87
C ARG A 185 -10.40 6.41 5.70
N GLU A 186 -10.10 7.53 5.06
CA GLU A 186 -9.20 7.62 3.91
C GLU A 186 -7.86 8.25 4.33
N ALA A 187 -6.76 7.72 3.78
CA ALA A 187 -5.42 8.19 4.14
C ALA A 187 -5.16 9.65 3.73
N VAL A 188 -5.80 10.14 2.66
CA VAL A 188 -5.66 11.53 2.17
C VAL A 188 -6.09 12.58 3.20
N ASP A 189 -6.96 12.21 4.14
CA ASP A 189 -7.41 13.10 5.20
C ASP A 189 -6.49 13.06 6.44
N LEU A 190 -5.55 12.12 6.49
CA LEU A 190 -4.65 11.92 7.62
C LEU A 190 -3.77 13.16 7.90
N PRO A 191 -3.20 13.86 6.90
CA PRO A 191 -2.47 15.10 7.16
C PRO A 191 -3.31 16.17 7.88
N GLY A 192 -4.60 16.28 7.54
CA GLY A 192 -5.52 17.20 8.19
C GLY A 192 -5.78 16.82 9.64
N PHE A 193 -5.98 15.53 9.90
CA PHE A 193 -6.14 14.98 11.24
C PHE A 193 -4.89 15.21 12.11
N LEU A 194 -3.70 14.89 11.59
CA LEU A 194 -2.44 15.00 12.34
C LEU A 194 -2.07 16.45 12.71
N LYS A 195 -2.52 17.45 11.95
CA LYS A 195 -2.33 18.88 12.31
C LYS A 195 -3.15 19.31 13.52
N LEU A 196 -4.29 18.67 13.75
CA LEU A 196 -5.18 18.95 14.88
C LEU A 196 -4.89 18.04 16.08
N TRP A 197 -4.21 16.93 15.82
CA TRP A 197 -3.77 16.00 16.84
C TRP A 197 -2.75 16.66 17.77
N SER A 198 -2.91 16.42 19.06
CA SER A 198 -1.97 16.84 20.09
C SER A 198 -2.03 15.85 21.24
N THR A 199 -0.90 15.69 21.93
CA THR A 199 -0.86 15.00 23.22
C THR A 199 -1.60 15.83 24.26
N ALA A 200 -2.53 15.21 25.00
CA ALA A 200 -3.26 15.85 26.10
C ALA A 200 -2.34 16.24 27.26
#